data_AF-A0A5C5VQN6-F1
#
_entry.id   AF-A0A5C5VQN6-F1
#
_cell.length_a   1.000
_cell.length_b   1.000
_cell.length_c   1.000
_cell.angle_alpha   90.00
_cell.angle_beta   90.00
_cell.angle_gamma   90.00
#
_symmetry.space_group_name_H-M   'P 1'
#
loop_
_entity.id
_entity.type
_entity.pdbx_description
1 polymer ?
#
loop_
_entity_poly.entity_id
_entity_poly.type
_entity_poly.pdbx_seq_one_letter_code
_entity_poly.pdbx_strand_id
1 'polypeptide(L)'
;MELADISLKCADCGQDFIHTVADQERYQSRGFAHTPKRCPTCREARRQKTAAGKQAAGASEDNIGNILPARPTGPRPPRDFRPPPRGRMGQRDSARFGRGGGSGGGGGGDRGGMSRERHSAVCSACGKETQVPFKPIQGRPVYCRECYRARKGE
;
A
#
# COMPACT_ATOMS: atom_id res chain seq x y z
N MET A 1 25.72 20.87 16.10
CA MET A 1 25.94 20.82 14.64
C MET A 1 25.02 21.87 14.07
N GLU A 2 25.56 22.93 13.49
CA GLU A 2 24.75 24.03 12.92
C GLU A 2 23.97 23.49 11.72
N LEU A 3 22.64 23.47 11.86
CA LEU A 3 21.75 23.08 10.79
C LEU A 3 21.58 24.30 9.89
N ALA A 4 22.00 24.17 8.63
CA ALA A 4 21.85 25.20 7.61
C ALA A 4 20.84 24.74 6.55
N ASP A 5 20.31 25.69 5.78
CA ASP A 5 19.46 25.40 4.63
C ASP A 5 20.29 24.75 3.52
N ILE A 6 19.97 23.51 3.18
CA ILE A 6 20.71 22.73 2.18
C ILE A 6 19.83 22.56 0.95
N SER A 7 20.33 22.92 -0.23
CA SER A 7 19.66 22.64 -1.51
C SER A 7 19.99 21.22 -2.00
N LEU A 8 18.95 20.45 -2.34
CA LEU A 8 19.06 19.06 -2.83
C LEU A 8 18.28 18.87 -4.14
N LYS A 9 18.74 17.94 -4.97
CA LYS A 9 18.06 17.54 -6.21
C LYS A 9 17.04 16.44 -5.98
N CYS A 10 15.83 16.64 -6.49
CA CYS A 10 14.79 15.62 -6.47
C CYS A 10 15.07 14.49 -7.47
N ALA A 11 15.00 13.24 -7.02
CA ALA A 11 15.21 12.08 -7.88
C ALA A 11 14.05 11.77 -8.87
N ASP A 12 12.84 12.30 -8.64
CA ASP A 12 11.70 12.05 -9.53
C ASP A 12 11.47 13.17 -10.56
N CYS A 13 11.67 14.44 -10.18
CA CYS A 13 11.44 15.59 -11.07
C CYS A 13 12.70 16.36 -11.45
N GLY A 14 13.86 16.06 -10.83
CA GLY A 14 15.13 16.75 -11.12
C GLY A 14 15.24 18.18 -10.58
N GLN A 15 14.17 18.76 -10.01
CA GLN A 15 14.19 20.11 -9.47
C GLN A 15 15.00 20.18 -8.18
N ASP A 16 15.74 21.28 -8.01
CA ASP A 16 16.39 21.65 -6.77
C ASP A 16 15.34 22.13 -5.75
N PHE A 17 15.41 21.63 -4.51
CA PHE A 17 14.55 22.02 -3.41
C PHE A 17 15.36 22.28 -2.15
N ILE A 18 14.86 23.14 -1.26
CA ILE A 18 15.55 23.53 -0.03
C ILE A 18 15.09 22.63 1.12
N HIS A 19 16.04 21.99 1.79
CA HIS A 19 15.83 21.29 3.04
C HIS A 19 16.18 22.22 4.19
N THR A 20 15.14 22.89 4.69
CA THR A 20 15.26 23.90 5.74
C THR A 20 15.63 23.26 7.08
N VAL A 21 16.15 24.09 7.99
CA VAL A 21 16.50 23.70 9.36
C VAL A 21 15.33 23.04 10.08
N ALA A 22 14.13 23.61 9.96
CA ALA A 22 12.92 23.07 10.57
C ALA A 22 12.56 21.65 10.07
N ASP A 23 12.78 21.36 8.78
CA ASP A 23 12.56 20.01 8.24
C ASP A 23 13.67 19.05 8.70
N GLN A 24 14.91 19.50 8.88
CA GLN A 24 15.99 18.65 9.42
C GLN A 24 15.72 18.25 10.87
N GLU A 25 15.30 19.19 11.73
CA GLU A 25 14.93 18.91 13.12
C GLU A 25 13.73 17.95 13.22
N ARG A 26 12.74 18.10 12.31
CA ARG A 26 11.58 17.19 12.23
C ARG A 26 11.99 15.77 11.82
N TYR A 27 13.08 15.60 11.08
CA TYR A 27 13.57 14.28 10.67
C TYR A 27 14.41 13.63 11.77
N GLN A 28 15.23 14.41 12.47
CA GLN A 28 16.00 13.94 13.63
C GLN A 28 15.07 13.43 14.75
N SER A 29 14.03 14.19 15.09
CA SER A 29 13.06 13.80 16.12
C SER A 29 12.26 12.54 15.76
N ARG A 30 12.06 12.27 14.47
CA ARG A 30 11.36 11.07 13.99
C ARG A 30 12.30 9.88 13.69
N GLY A 31 13.59 10.01 13.98
CA GLY A 31 14.58 8.96 13.75
C GLY A 31 14.87 8.68 12.27
N PHE A 32 14.55 9.60 11.35
CA PHE A 32 14.89 9.45 9.94
C PHE A 32 16.34 9.85 9.72
N ALA A 33 17.23 8.87 9.72
CA ALA A 33 18.68 9.03 9.57
C ALA A 33 19.14 9.52 8.17
N HIS A 34 18.24 9.75 7.23
CA HIS A 34 18.59 10.08 5.84
C HIS A 34 17.86 11.31 5.33
N THR A 35 18.60 12.18 4.66
CA THR A 35 18.11 13.37 3.98
C THR A 35 17.09 12.99 2.90
N PRO A 36 15.97 13.72 2.76
CA PRO A 36 14.96 13.41 1.75
C PRO A 36 15.54 13.47 0.34
N LYS A 37 15.27 12.45 -0.48
CA LYS A 37 15.68 12.37 -1.90
C LYS A 37 14.65 12.94 -2.88
N ARG A 38 13.48 13.32 -2.37
CA ARG A 38 12.31 13.72 -3.16
C ARG A 38 11.80 15.05 -2.62
N CYS A 39 11.45 15.96 -3.53
CA CYS A 39 10.85 17.24 -3.16
C CYS A 39 9.45 17.05 -2.52
N PRO A 40 8.96 18.04 -1.75
CA PRO A 40 7.66 17.98 -1.10
C PRO A 40 6.52 17.68 -2.08
N THR A 41 6.52 18.32 -3.25
CA THR A 41 5.49 18.12 -4.28
C THR A 41 5.41 16.67 -4.78
N CYS A 42 6.56 16.04 -5.07
CA CYS A 42 6.60 14.63 -5.47
C CYS A 42 6.20 13.69 -4.32
N ARG A 43 6.53 14.04 -3.06
CA ARG A 43 6.11 13.27 -1.89
C ARG A 43 4.60 13.35 -1.66
N GLU A 44 4.01 14.52 -1.83
CA GLU A 44 2.58 14.77 -1.69
C GLU A 44 1.78 14.11 -2.82
N ALA A 45 2.21 14.26 -4.08
CA ALA A 45 1.60 13.58 -5.22
C ALA A 45 1.59 12.05 -5.04
N ARG A 46 2.64 11.49 -4.43
CA ARG A 46 2.70 10.06 -4.13
C ARG A 46 1.86 9.67 -2.91
N ARG A 47 1.77 10.53 -1.90
CA ARG A 47 0.82 10.37 -0.79
C ARG A 47 -0.60 10.32 -1.32
N GLN A 48 -1.02 11.23 -2.19
CA GLN A 48 -2.37 11.23 -2.77
C GLN A 48 -2.66 9.95 -3.57
N LYS A 49 -1.70 9.49 -4.39
CA LYS A 49 -1.82 8.23 -5.16
C LYS A 49 -1.88 6.98 -4.27
N THR A 50 -1.25 7.00 -3.09
CA THR A 50 -1.24 5.87 -2.14
C THR A 50 -2.42 5.94 -1.16
N ALA A 51 -2.89 7.14 -0.82
CA ALA A 51 -3.99 7.38 0.10
C ALA A 51 -5.37 7.07 -0.52
N ALA A 52 -5.49 7.08 -1.85
CA ALA A 52 -6.65 6.54 -2.56
C ALA A 52 -6.93 5.05 -2.26
N GLY A 53 -5.95 4.29 -1.72
CA GLY A 53 -6.13 2.91 -1.26
C GLY A 53 -6.20 2.73 0.26
N LYS A 54 -6.11 3.81 1.05
CA LYS A 54 -6.05 3.77 2.53
C LYS A 54 -6.55 5.09 3.13
N GLN A 55 -7.79 5.47 2.85
CA GLN A 55 -8.48 6.57 3.52
C GLN A 55 -9.86 6.12 3.99
N ALA A 56 -9.85 5.33 5.07
CA ALA A 56 -10.93 5.27 6.04
C ALA A 56 -10.28 5.15 7.42
N ALA A 57 -9.69 6.25 7.91
CA ALA A 57 -9.55 6.60 9.33
C ALA A 57 -8.67 7.86 9.51
N GLY A 58 -9.31 8.99 9.76
CA GLY A 58 -8.84 9.96 10.77
C GLY A 58 -8.06 11.18 10.31
N ALA A 59 -8.78 12.25 9.94
CA ALA A 59 -8.45 13.63 10.33
C ALA A 59 -9.66 14.54 10.04
N SER A 60 -10.31 15.05 11.07
CA SER A 60 -11.20 16.22 10.96
C SER A 60 -11.02 17.07 12.21
N GLU A 61 -9.96 17.87 12.20
CA GLU A 61 -9.82 19.03 13.08
C GLU A 61 -10.25 20.25 12.27
N ASP A 62 -11.55 20.55 12.32
CA ASP A 62 -12.07 21.89 12.07
C ASP A 62 -13.26 22.11 13.00
N ASN A 63 -12.99 22.94 14.00
CA ASN A 63 -13.91 23.41 15.02
C ASN A 63 -14.93 24.35 14.37
N ILE A 64 -16.15 23.84 14.12
CA ILE A 64 -17.35 24.66 14.00
C ILE A 64 -18.27 24.20 15.13
N GLY A 65 -18.56 25.11 16.06
CA GLY A 65 -19.41 24.86 17.22
C GLY A 65 -20.74 24.22 16.83
N ASN A 66 -20.89 22.96 17.19
CA ASN A 66 -22.17 22.27 17.16
C ASN A 66 -22.51 21.93 18.61
N ILE A 67 -23.39 22.74 19.18
CA ILE A 67 -24.20 22.35 20.34
C ILE A 67 -24.67 20.92 20.07
N LEU A 68 -24.29 20.00 20.95
CA LEU A 68 -24.90 18.68 21.01
C LEU A 68 -26.41 18.90 21.14
N PRO A 69 -27.29 18.38 20.26
CA PRO A 69 -28.68 18.25 20.66
C PRO A 69 -28.67 17.30 21.86
N ALA A 70 -29.20 17.79 22.98
CA ALA A 70 -29.33 17.03 24.21
C ALA A 70 -29.90 15.64 23.88
N ARG A 71 -29.20 14.60 24.35
CA ARG A 71 -29.69 13.21 24.27
C ARG A 71 -31.07 13.19 24.93
N PRO A 72 -32.13 12.64 24.30
CA PRO A 72 -33.40 12.49 24.98
C PRO A 72 -33.17 11.56 26.18
N THR A 73 -33.36 12.08 27.39
CA THR A 73 -33.38 11.32 28.64
C THR A 73 -34.68 10.51 28.68
N GLY A 74 -34.78 9.49 27.83
CA GLY A 74 -35.85 8.49 27.87
C GLY A 74 -35.35 7.18 28.51
N PRO A 75 -36.23 6.38 29.12
CA PRO A 75 -35.86 5.07 29.63
C PRO A 75 -35.35 4.16 28.50
N ARG A 76 -34.28 3.41 28.77
CA ARG A 76 -33.70 2.46 27.81
C ARG A 76 -34.70 1.34 27.51
N PRO A 77 -34.89 0.92 26.24
CA PRO A 77 -35.75 -0.22 25.93
C PRO A 77 -35.14 -1.54 26.44
N PRO A 78 -35.96 -2.55 26.79
CA PRO A 78 -35.48 -3.87 27.20
C PRO A 78 -34.79 -4.63 26.05
N ARG A 79 -33.95 -5.60 26.39
CA ARG A 79 -32.97 -6.25 25.49
C ARG A 79 -33.58 -7.16 24.40
N ASP A 80 -34.89 -7.32 24.34
CA ASP A 80 -35.58 -8.31 23.50
C ASP A 80 -36.26 -7.73 22.24
N PHE A 81 -36.02 -6.45 21.92
CA PHE A 81 -36.52 -5.84 20.68
C PHE A 81 -35.71 -6.31 19.46
N ARG A 82 -36.07 -7.49 18.93
CA ARG A 82 -35.51 -8.05 17.69
C ARG A 82 -36.29 -7.47 16.49
N PRO A 83 -35.66 -6.68 15.60
CA PRO A 83 -36.36 -6.14 14.44
C PRO A 83 -36.75 -7.28 13.47
N PRO A 84 -37.90 -7.19 12.77
CA PRO A 84 -38.29 -8.18 11.78
C PRO A 84 -37.36 -8.12 10.55
N PRO A 85 -37.13 -9.25 9.84
CA PRO A 85 -36.39 -9.22 8.58
C PRO A 85 -37.18 -8.42 7.55
N ARG A 86 -36.50 -7.53 6.82
CA ARG A 86 -37.08 -6.79 5.71
C ARG A 86 -37.53 -7.79 4.64
N GLY A 87 -38.85 -7.98 4.54
CA GLY A 87 -39.49 -8.80 3.54
C GLY A 87 -39.18 -8.31 2.12
N ARG A 88 -38.96 -9.28 1.23
CA ARG A 88 -38.63 -9.13 -0.19
C ARG A 88 -39.90 -8.75 -0.96
N MET A 89 -40.13 -7.45 -1.16
CA MET A 89 -41.29 -6.95 -1.92
C MET A 89 -40.87 -6.65 -3.37
N GLY A 90 -41.38 -7.43 -4.33
CA GLY A 90 -41.17 -7.20 -5.77
C GLY A 90 -40.98 -8.47 -6.61
N GLN A 91 -42.00 -9.32 -6.70
CA GLN A 91 -42.16 -10.32 -7.76
C GLN A 91 -43.14 -9.74 -8.78
N ARG A 92 -42.68 -9.50 -10.01
CA ARG A 92 -43.45 -9.22 -11.26
C ARG A 92 -42.47 -8.54 -12.25
N ASP A 93 -42.19 -9.00 -13.46
CA ASP A 93 -42.77 -10.01 -14.32
C ASP A 93 -41.70 -10.50 -15.31
N SER A 94 -41.62 -11.82 -15.51
CA SER A 94 -40.77 -12.48 -16.47
C SER A 94 -41.47 -12.55 -17.84
N ALA A 95 -41.23 -11.56 -18.71
CA ALA A 95 -41.23 -11.67 -20.17
C ALA A 95 -41.21 -10.28 -20.83
N ARG A 96 -40.07 -9.89 -21.46
CA ARG A 96 -39.98 -9.26 -22.79
C ARG A 96 -38.76 -8.31 -22.94
N PHE A 97 -37.88 -8.68 -23.88
CA PHE A 97 -36.89 -7.89 -24.62
C PHE A 97 -35.56 -7.49 -23.94
N GLY A 98 -34.46 -8.08 -24.42
CA GLY A 98 -33.22 -7.33 -24.69
C GLY A 98 -31.95 -7.68 -23.91
N ARG A 99 -31.11 -8.54 -24.51
CA ARG A 99 -29.65 -8.66 -24.40
C ARG A 99 -28.89 -7.67 -23.48
N GLY A 100 -28.07 -8.23 -22.59
CA GLY A 100 -26.70 -7.76 -22.32
C GLY A 100 -26.42 -7.28 -20.90
N GLY A 101 -25.38 -7.83 -20.24
CA GLY A 101 -24.90 -7.22 -18.99
C GLY A 101 -23.90 -8.00 -18.12
N GLY A 102 -22.74 -8.36 -18.66
CA GLY A 102 -21.46 -8.29 -17.92
C GLY A 102 -21.14 -9.33 -16.85
N SER A 103 -20.66 -10.51 -17.27
CA SER A 103 -19.75 -11.31 -16.47
C SER A 103 -18.45 -10.52 -16.28
N GLY A 104 -18.20 -10.02 -15.07
CA GLY A 104 -16.94 -9.38 -14.68
C GLY A 104 -15.78 -10.38 -14.74
N GLY A 105 -15.22 -10.56 -15.94
CA GLY A 105 -13.97 -11.27 -16.15
C GLY A 105 -12.81 -10.41 -15.66
N GLY A 106 -12.20 -10.82 -14.56
CA GLY A 106 -10.99 -10.19 -14.02
C GLY A 106 -9.87 -10.20 -15.05
N GLY A 107 -9.53 -9.02 -15.56
CA GLY A 107 -8.33 -8.77 -16.35
C GLY A 107 -7.09 -8.95 -15.47
N GLY A 108 -6.66 -10.20 -15.33
CA GLY A 108 -5.33 -10.53 -14.84
C GLY A 108 -4.34 -10.21 -15.94
N GLY A 109 -3.98 -8.93 -16.07
CA GLY A 109 -3.07 -8.44 -17.08
C GLY A 109 -1.78 -9.26 -17.09
N ASP A 110 -1.61 -9.99 -18.18
CA ASP A 110 -0.39 -10.62 -18.66
C ASP A 110 0.69 -9.54 -18.78
N ARG A 111 1.34 -9.24 -17.65
CA ARG A 111 2.51 -8.36 -17.63
C ARG A 111 3.65 -9.09 -18.33
N GLY A 112 3.74 -8.85 -19.63
CA GLY A 112 4.94 -8.86 -20.45
C GLY A 112 5.99 -9.88 -20.04
N GLY A 113 5.99 -11.01 -20.76
CA GLY A 113 7.09 -11.97 -20.78
C GLY A 113 8.37 -11.32 -21.32
N MET A 114 9.06 -10.55 -20.47
CA MET A 114 10.48 -10.32 -20.61
C MET A 114 11.16 -11.57 -20.07
N SER A 115 11.64 -12.40 -20.98
CA SER A 115 12.39 -13.64 -20.78
C SER A 115 13.25 -13.55 -19.51
N ARG A 116 12.81 -14.17 -18.40
CA ARG A 116 13.64 -14.27 -17.20
C ARG A 116 14.81 -15.19 -17.56
N GLU A 117 15.93 -14.61 -17.98
CA GLU A 117 17.17 -15.33 -18.24
C GLU A 117 17.53 -16.11 -16.97
N ARG A 118 17.38 -17.42 -17.04
CA ARG A 118 17.72 -18.33 -15.95
C ARG A 118 19.21 -18.62 -16.06
N HIS A 119 19.98 -18.16 -15.09
CA HIS A 119 21.40 -18.46 -15.04
C HIS A 119 21.63 -19.77 -14.30
N SER A 120 22.49 -20.63 -14.84
CA SER A 120 22.92 -21.86 -14.17
C SER A 120 23.88 -21.52 -13.03
N ALA A 121 23.68 -22.15 -11.89
CA ALA A 121 24.52 -22.00 -10.70
C ALA A 121 24.59 -23.29 -9.91
N VAL A 122 25.71 -23.54 -9.25
CA VAL A 122 25.91 -24.73 -8.39
C VAL A 122 25.48 -24.40 -6.97
N CYS A 123 24.60 -25.23 -6.39
CA CYS A 123 24.17 -25.08 -5.01
C CYS A 123 25.33 -25.35 -4.03
N SER A 124 25.64 -24.41 -3.14
CA SER A 124 26.71 -24.56 -2.15
C SER A 124 26.42 -25.60 -1.06
N ALA A 125 25.16 -26.02 -0.88
CA ALA A 125 24.77 -26.98 0.16
C ALA A 125 24.67 -28.44 -0.34
N CYS A 126 24.24 -28.65 -1.59
CA CYS A 126 24.02 -30.00 -2.15
C CYS A 126 24.78 -30.28 -3.44
N GLY A 127 25.49 -29.29 -4.01
CA GLY A 127 26.27 -29.45 -5.24
C GLY A 127 25.45 -29.57 -6.53
N LYS A 128 24.10 -29.53 -6.47
CA LYS A 128 23.25 -29.66 -7.65
C LYS A 128 23.22 -28.36 -8.47
N GLU A 129 23.17 -28.49 -9.80
CA GLU A 129 22.95 -27.38 -10.71
C GLU A 129 21.50 -26.88 -10.61
N THR A 130 21.32 -25.59 -10.36
CA THR A 130 20.00 -24.95 -10.23
C THR A 130 19.92 -23.73 -11.12
N GLN A 131 18.75 -23.51 -11.71
CA GLN A 131 18.45 -22.34 -12.54
C GLN A 131 17.91 -21.22 -11.64
N VAL A 132 18.69 -20.16 -11.49
CA VAL A 132 18.32 -18.99 -10.67
C VAL A 132 18.00 -17.78 -11.55
N PRO A 133 17.04 -16.94 -11.16
CA PRO A 133 16.64 -15.75 -11.93
C PRO A 133 17.61 -14.56 -11.76
N PHE A 134 18.71 -14.75 -11.05
CA PHE A 134 19.74 -13.73 -10.80
C PHE A 134 21.11 -14.27 -11.22
N LYS A 135 21.97 -13.39 -11.75
CA LYS A 135 23.34 -13.75 -12.14
C LYS A 135 24.16 -14.07 -10.88
N PRO A 136 24.83 -15.24 -10.80
CA PRO A 136 25.68 -15.58 -9.66
C PRO A 136 26.80 -14.55 -9.49
N ILE A 137 26.91 -13.98 -8.29
CA ILE A 137 27.98 -13.06 -7.91
C ILE A 137 29.04 -13.80 -7.09
N GLN A 138 30.31 -13.54 -7.34
CA GLN A 138 31.40 -14.14 -6.57
C GLN A 138 31.39 -13.54 -5.15
N GLY A 139 31.26 -14.39 -4.13
CA GLY A 139 31.16 -14.00 -2.72
C GLY A 139 29.80 -14.22 -2.05
N ARG A 140 28.73 -14.55 -2.79
CA ARG A 140 27.40 -14.89 -2.22
C ARG A 140 27.04 -16.35 -2.52
N PRO A 141 26.84 -17.23 -1.52
CA PRO A 141 26.53 -18.63 -1.78
C PRO A 141 25.13 -18.78 -2.39
N VAL A 142 25.03 -19.57 -3.46
CA VAL A 142 23.77 -19.86 -4.15
C VAL A 142 23.19 -21.16 -3.60
N TYR A 143 21.88 -21.18 -3.35
CA TYR A 143 21.17 -22.35 -2.84
C TYR A 143 20.04 -22.75 -3.80
N CYS A 144 19.83 -24.05 -3.99
CA CYS A 144 18.66 -24.55 -4.70
C CYS A 144 17.38 -24.25 -3.90
N ARG A 145 16.23 -24.32 -4.57
CA ARG A 145 14.91 -24.03 -3.96
C ARG A 145 14.65 -24.85 -2.70
N GLU A 146 15.11 -26.11 -2.69
CA GLU A 146 14.93 -27.04 -1.57
C GLU A 146 15.82 -26.65 -0.37
N CYS A 147 17.13 -26.48 -0.58
CA CYS A 147 18.07 -26.08 0.47
C CYS A 147 17.77 -24.68 1.02
N TYR A 148 17.31 -23.76 0.18
CA TYR A 148 16.89 -22.43 0.62
C TYR A 148 15.65 -22.51 1.51
N ARG A 149 14.64 -23.31 1.16
CA ARG A 149 13.45 -23.53 2.00
C ARG A 149 13.78 -24.22 3.32
N ALA A 150 14.61 -25.26 3.28
CA ALA A 150 15.06 -25.98 4.47
C ALA A 150 15.84 -25.06 5.43
N ARG A 151 16.67 -24.15 4.91
CA ARG A 151 17.43 -23.20 5.73
C ARG A 151 16.60 -22.04 6.24
N LYS A 152 15.62 -21.57 5.47
CA LYS A 152 14.84 -20.37 5.79
C LYS A 152 13.64 -20.66 6.70
N GLY A 153 13.33 -21.94 6.96
CA GLY A 153 12.43 -22.40 8.02
C GLY A 153 11.11 -21.64 8.07
N GLU A 154 10.17 -21.99 7.19
CA GLU A 154 8.86 -21.35 6.96
C GLU A 154 8.93 -19.93 6.33
#